data_AF-A0AAU5HDY2-F1
#
_entry.id   AF-A0AAU5HDY2-F1
#
_cell.length_a   1.000
_cell.length_b   1.000
_cell.length_c   1.000
_cell.angle_alpha   90.00
_cell.angle_beta   90.00
_cell.angle_gamma   90.00
#
_symmetry.space_group_name_H-M   'P 1'
#
loop_
_entity.id
_entity.type
_entity.pdbx_description
1 polymer ?
#
loop_
_entity_poly.entity_id
_entity_poly.type
_entity_poly.pdbx_seq_one_letter_code
_entity_poly.pdbx_strand_id
1 'polypeptide(L)' 'MSRESFGRAWDYRFYDARGLITSDQYPDGINGTLDSNELAWRAAEVFQKDVGITVTRIERQNKAGDWEAVPVL' A
#
# COMPACT_ATOMS: atom_id res chain seq x y z
N MET A 1 1.26 -26.41 -0.54
CA MET A 1 0.34 -25.64 -1.39
C MET A 1 1.15 -24.49 -1.97
N SER A 2 1.56 -24.61 -3.23
CA SER A 2 2.45 -23.63 -3.87
C SER A 2 1.66 -22.35 -4.19
N ARG A 3 2.21 -21.21 -3.74
CA ARG A 3 1.67 -19.85 -3.84
C ARG A 3 1.82 -19.31 -5.26
N GLU A 4 1.34 -20.06 -6.24
CA GLU A 4 1.55 -19.81 -7.67
C GLU A 4 0.18 -19.67 -8.35
N SER A 5 -0.55 -18.57 -8.12
CA SER A 5 -1.70 -18.16 -8.97
C SER A 5 -2.31 -16.79 -8.64
N PHE A 6 -1.90 -16.11 -7.56
CA PHE A 6 -2.32 -14.72 -7.34
C PHE A 6 -1.24 -13.80 -7.94
N GLY A 7 -1.65 -12.72 -8.61
CA GLY A 7 -0.73 -11.71 -9.16
C GLY A 7 0.30 -11.26 -8.11
N ARG A 8 1.44 -10.71 -8.56
CA ARG A 8 2.48 -10.21 -7.63
C ARG A 8 1.81 -9.34 -6.56
N ALA A 9 2.20 -9.45 -5.30
CA ALA A 9 1.72 -8.53 -4.26
C ALA A 9 2.87 -7.60 -3.87
N TRP A 10 2.53 -6.39 -3.46
CA TRP A 10 3.46 -5.38 -3.00
C TRP A 10 3.20 -5.07 -1.53
N ASP A 11 4.27 -4.99 -0.75
CA ASP A 11 4.23 -4.58 0.65
C ASP A 11 4.21 -3.05 0.75
N TYR A 12 3.30 -2.53 1.56
CA TYR A 12 3.13 -1.10 1.81
C TYR A 12 3.26 -0.78 3.30
N ARG A 13 3.73 0.43 3.59
CA ARG A 13 3.80 1.03 4.93
C ARG A 13 3.09 2.36 4.93
N PHE A 14 2.26 2.57 5.94
CA PHE A 14 1.46 3.76 6.13
C PHE A 14 1.98 4.55 7.32
N TYR A 15 2.16 5.85 7.14
CA TYR A 15 2.72 6.73 8.17
C TYR A 15 1.78 7.90 8.46
N ASP A 16 1.73 8.36 9.71
CA ASP A 16 1.19 9.66 10.11
C ASP A 16 2.32 10.56 10.64
N ALA A 17 1.94 11.70 11.20
CA ALA A 17 2.87 12.64 11.84
C ALA A 17 3.66 12.05 13.02
N ARG A 18 3.23 10.91 13.59
CA ARG A 18 3.88 10.24 14.74
C ARG A 18 4.80 9.11 14.29
N GLY A 19 4.60 8.55 13.10
CA GLY A 19 5.46 7.51 12.54
C GLY A 19 4.68 6.43 11.79
N LEU A 20 5.23 5.21 11.77
CA LEU A 20 4.60 4.05 11.13
C LEU A 20 3.33 3.66 11.90
N ILE A 21 2.20 3.59 11.18
CA ILE A 21 0.89 3.22 11.73
C ILE A 21 0.63 1.75 11.48
N THR A 22 0.80 1.30 10.23
CA THR A 22 0.54 -0.07 9.81
C THR A 22 1.31 -0.42 8.54
N SER A 23 1.34 -1.71 8.22
CA SER A 23 1.82 -2.24 6.95
C SER A 23 0.81 -3.23 6.40
N ASP A 24 0.60 -3.22 5.08
CA ASP A 24 -0.38 -4.09 4.42
C ASP A 24 0.15 -4.54 3.05
N GLN A 25 -0.46 -5.58 2.46
CA GLN A 25 -0.01 -6.17 1.21
C GLN A 25 -1.12 -6.08 0.16
N TYR A 26 -0.90 -5.30 -0.90
CA TYR A 26 -1.87 -5.15 -1.98
C TYR A 26 -1.46 -5.97 -3.20
N PRO A 27 -2.38 -6.71 -3.83
CA PRO A 27 -2.10 -7.38 -5.08
C PRO A 27 -1.89 -6.35 -6.21
N ASP A 28 -0.88 -6.62 -7.03
CA ASP A 28 -0.71 -6.10 -8.39
C ASP A 28 -1.80 -6.77 -9.23
N GLY A 29 -2.80 -5.98 -9.64
CA GLY A 29 -3.98 -6.51 -10.31
C GLY A 29 -3.60 -7.39 -11.50
N ILE A 30 -4.21 -8.58 -11.60
CA ILE A 30 -4.09 -9.42 -12.80
C ILE A 30 -4.70 -8.62 -13.96
N ASN A 31 -3.94 -8.41 -15.04
CA ASN A 31 -4.33 -7.61 -16.22
C ASN A 31 -4.54 -6.09 -15.98
N GLY A 32 -3.89 -5.49 -14.97
CA GLY A 32 -3.80 -4.03 -14.85
C GLY A 32 -5.12 -3.31 -14.51
N THR A 33 -6.12 -4.04 -13.99
CA THR A 33 -7.45 -3.48 -13.67
C THR A 33 -7.45 -2.67 -12.37
N LEU A 34 -6.47 -2.87 -11.49
CA LEU A 34 -6.28 -2.09 -10.27
C LEU A 34 -4.78 -1.87 -10.05
N ASP A 35 -4.37 -0.61 -10.01
CA ASP A 35 -3.02 -0.20 -9.63
C ASP A 35 -2.87 -0.32 -8.11
N SER A 36 -1.84 -1.03 -7.64
CA SER A 36 -1.64 -1.28 -6.20
C SER A 36 -1.39 0.01 -5.41
N ASN A 37 -0.85 1.06 -6.03
CA ASN A 37 -0.68 2.35 -5.35
C ASN A 37 -2.03 3.05 -5.18
N GLU A 38 -2.93 2.94 -6.16
CA GLU A 38 -4.31 3.42 -6.02
C GLU A 38 -5.04 2.72 -4.87
N LEU A 39 -4.88 1.40 -4.76
CA LEU A 39 -5.46 0.65 -3.63
C LEU A 39 -4.92 1.11 -2.28
N ALA A 40 -3.60 1.36 -2.19
CA ALA A 40 -2.99 1.87 -0.97
C ALA A 40 -3.53 3.27 -0.60
N TRP A 41 -3.68 4.17 -1.56
CA TRP A 41 -4.25 5.50 -1.30
C TRP A 41 -5.72 5.45 -0.90
N ARG A 42 -6.53 4.59 -1.53
CA ARG A 42 -7.93 4.38 -1.11
C ARG A 42 -8.01 3.84 0.32
N ALA A 43 -7.10 2.95 0.71
CA ALA A 43 -7.04 2.48 2.10
C ALA A 43 -6.68 3.62 3.08
N ALA A 44 -5.76 4.51 2.69
CA ALA A 44 -5.45 5.72 3.46
C ALA A 44 -6.67 6.64 3.65
N GLU A 45 -7.52 6.80 2.63
CA GLU A 45 -8.78 7.54 2.77
C GLU A 45 -9.75 6.89 3.76
N VAL A 46 -9.80 5.55 3.78
CA VAL A 46 -10.62 4.80 4.75
C VAL A 46 -10.11 5.01 6.17
N PHE A 47 -8.79 4.98 6.39
CA PHE A 47 -8.21 5.30 7.71
C PHE A 47 -8.65 6.67 8.22
N GLN A 48 -8.71 7.67 7.33
CA GLN A 48 -9.18 8.99 7.71
C GLN A 48 -10.68 9.01 8.03
N LYS A 49 -11.51 8.36 7.22
CA LYS A 49 -12.98 8.37 7.38
C LYS A 49 -13.45 7.56 8.60
N ASP A 50 -12.89 6.37 8.80
CA ASP A 50 -13.38 5.41 9.80
C ASP A 50 -12.68 5.56 11.14
N VAL A 51 -11.39 5.92 11.13
CA VAL A 51 -10.53 5.91 12.34
C VAL A 51 -10.04 7.33 12.70
N GLY A 52 -10.26 8.32 11.84
CA GLY A 52 -9.80 9.70 12.06
C GLY A 52 -8.29 9.85 11.93
N ILE A 53 -7.60 8.88 11.31
CA ILE A 53 -6.15 8.89 11.13
C ILE A 53 -5.80 9.47 9.76
N THR A 54 -5.04 10.57 9.74
CA THR A 54 -4.51 11.14 8.50
C THR A 54 -3.19 10.47 8.15
N VAL A 55 -3.20 9.65 7.10
CA VAL A 55 -1.96 9.13 6.50
C VAL A 55 -1.26 10.27 5.77
N THR A 56 0.01 10.52 6.13
CA THR A 56 0.84 11.59 5.56
C THR A 56 1.87 11.07 4.57
N ARG A 57 2.20 9.78 4.62
CA ARG A 57 3.15 9.14 3.70
C ARG A 57 2.81 7.66 3.54
N ILE A 58 2.95 7.16 2.33
CA ILE A 58 2.90 5.75 2.01
C ILE A 58 4.23 5.36 1.37
N GLU A 59 4.81 4.25 1.80
CA GLU A 59 5.99 3.65 1.16
C GLU A 59 5.63 2.26 0.64
N ARG A 60 6.23 1.85 -0.47
CA ARG A 60 6.10 0.51 -1.06
C ARG A 60 7.47 -0.14 -1.13
N GLN A 61 7.56 -1.42 -0.81
CA GLN A 61 8.80 -2.17 -0.98
C GLN A 61 9.03 -2.49 -2.47
N ASN A 62 10.18 -2.12 -3.00
CA ASN A 62 10.58 -2.44 -4.37
C ASN A 62 11.16 -3.86 -4.48
N LYS A 63 11.48 -4.30 -5.70
CA LYS A 63 12.02 -5.66 -5.94
C LYS A 63 13.43 -5.89 -5.35
N ALA A 64 14.17 -4.82 -5.08
CA ALA A 64 15.47 -4.88 -4.42
C ALA A 64 15.33 -5.00 -2.88
N GLY A 65 14.11 -4.80 -2.35
CA GLY A 65 13.82 -4.82 -0.92
C GLY A 65 13.86 -3.45 -0.26
N ASP A 66 14.14 -2.39 -1.00
CA ASP A 66 14.14 -1.01 -0.50
C ASP A 66 12.72 -0.44 -0.42
N TRP A 67 12.49 0.48 0.50
CA TRP A 67 11.21 1.17 0.65
C TRP A 67 11.23 2.49 -0.13
N GLU A 68 10.27 2.65 -1.04
CA GLU A 68 10.16 3.82 -1.91
C GLU A 68 8.87 4.57 -1.62
N ALA A 69 8.92 5.91 -1.61
CA ALA A 69 7.74 6.73 -1.42
C ALA A 69 6.77 6.57 -2.59
N VAL A 70 5.51 6.28 -2.28
CA VAL A 70 4.42 6.24 -3.25
C VAL A 70 3.96 7.68 -3.48
N PRO A 71 3.97 8.20 -4.72
CA PRO A 71 3.47 9.54 -4.99
C PRO A 71 1.97 9.62 -4.69
N VAL A 72 1.53 10.76 -4.17
CA VAL A 72 0.11 11.07 -4.00
C VAL A 72 -0.56 11.13 -5.38
N LEU A 73 -1.75 10.53 -5.50
CA LEU A 73 -2.56 10.54 -6.73
C LEU A 73 -3.35 11.85 -6.92
#